data_AF-A0AAD8PCS7-F1
#
_entry.id   AF-A0AAD8PCS7-F1
#
_cell.length_a   1.000
_cell.length_b   1.000
_cell.length_c   1.000
_cell.angle_alpha   90.00
_cell.angle_beta   90.00
_cell.angle_gamma   90.00
#
_symmetry.space_group_name_H-M   'P 1'
#
loop_
_entity.id
_entity.type
_entity.pdbx_description
1 polymer ?
#
loop_
_entity_poly.entity_id
_entity_poly.type
_entity_poly.pdbx_seq_one_letter_code
_entity_poly.pdbx_strand_id
1 'polypeptide(L)'
;MNSEWISQSRACTTYGLSVNDLRDNTSHVIDQSVRPEGAQNEASSSVKLAKYPRVPLTVLLVKNPRGYRLPMRLYKTSELEKLSALKKAETPPPNPQKKVLKKAAPNRKRTKPVTPRDPPCLTNGHNIVSDQNGKQSCTVCGSNIEIEEI
;
A
#
# COMPACT_ATOMS: atom_id res chain seq x y z
N MET A 1 -19.62 -3.31 35.87
CA MET A 1 -19.32 -2.95 34.46
C MET A 1 -17.87 -3.32 34.19
N ASN A 2 -17.62 -4.43 33.49
CA ASN A 2 -16.25 -4.84 33.17
C ASN A 2 -15.68 -3.88 32.12
N SER A 3 -14.57 -3.22 32.44
CA SER A 3 -13.82 -2.42 31.48
C SER A 3 -13.12 -3.37 30.52
N GLU A 4 -13.80 -3.73 29.43
CA GLU A 4 -13.24 -4.60 28.41
C GLU A 4 -12.19 -3.83 27.59
N TRP A 5 -11.02 -4.47 27.43
CA TRP A 5 -9.90 -3.94 26.66
C TRP A 5 -9.74 -4.72 25.38
N ILE A 6 -9.55 -4.03 24.27
CA ILE A 6 -9.34 -4.68 22.96
C ILE A 6 -8.09 -4.16 22.27
N SER A 7 -7.50 -5.01 21.43
CA SER A 7 -6.30 -4.66 20.68
C SER A 7 -6.58 -3.59 19.62
N GLN A 8 -5.54 -2.84 19.25
CA GLN A 8 -5.61 -1.86 18.15
C GLN A 8 -6.20 -2.45 16.86
N SER A 9 -5.77 -3.65 16.48
CA SER A 9 -6.27 -4.32 15.27
C SER A 9 -7.74 -4.63 15.36
N ARG A 10 -8.21 -5.18 16.50
CA ARG A 10 -9.65 -5.39 16.72
C ARG A 10 -10.43 -4.08 16.76
N ALA A 11 -9.89 -3.04 17.39
CA ALA A 11 -10.55 -1.73 17.45
C ALA A 11 -10.80 -1.17 16.04
N CYS A 12 -9.83 -1.29 15.15
CA CYS A 12 -9.97 -0.84 13.76
C CYS A 12 -11.05 -1.63 13.02
N THR A 13 -11.04 -2.96 13.15
CA THR A 13 -12.00 -3.85 12.46
C THR A 13 -13.42 -3.70 13.00
N THR A 14 -13.59 -3.67 14.33
CA THR A 14 -14.91 -3.66 14.97
C THR A 14 -15.60 -2.30 14.87
N TYR A 15 -14.86 -1.21 15.06
CA TYR A 15 -15.43 0.14 15.15
C TYR A 15 -15.26 0.98 13.88
N GLY A 16 -14.59 0.45 12.84
CA GLY A 16 -14.32 1.19 11.60
C GLY A 16 -13.42 2.42 11.81
N LEU A 17 -12.61 2.39 12.87
CA LEU A 17 -11.68 3.45 13.23
C LEU A 17 -10.34 3.22 12.52
N SER A 18 -9.71 4.30 12.07
CA SER A 18 -8.35 4.22 11.53
C SER A 18 -7.32 4.23 12.66
N VAL A 19 -6.10 3.76 12.36
CA VAL A 19 -4.98 3.88 13.30
C VAL A 19 -4.69 5.33 13.67
N ASN A 20 -4.91 6.27 12.74
CA ASN A 20 -4.76 7.70 12.99
C ASN A 20 -5.83 8.19 13.96
N ASP A 21 -7.09 7.77 13.79
CA ASP A 21 -8.17 8.15 14.72
C ASP A 21 -7.84 7.73 16.15
N LEU A 22 -7.28 6.54 16.34
CA LEU A 22 -6.86 6.06 17.67
C LEU A 22 -5.68 6.88 18.23
N ARG A 23 -4.70 7.19 17.39
CA ARG A 23 -3.51 7.95 17.79
C ARG A 23 -3.85 9.40 18.15
N ASP A 24 -4.63 10.05 17.30
CA ASP A 24 -4.98 11.47 17.43
C ASP A 24 -6.01 11.71 18.54
N ASN A 25 -6.53 10.64 19.15
CA ASN A 25 -7.39 10.68 20.33
C ASN A 25 -6.74 10.09 21.59
N THR A 26 -5.46 9.70 21.55
CA THR A 26 -4.76 9.14 22.71
C THR A 26 -4.46 10.23 23.75
N SER A 27 -5.07 10.14 24.93
CA SER A 27 -4.94 11.12 26.02
C SER A 27 -4.17 10.57 27.21
N HIS A 28 -4.37 9.29 27.53
CA HIS A 28 -3.73 8.64 28.67
C HIS A 28 -3.02 7.37 28.24
N VAL A 29 -1.86 7.10 28.84
CA VAL A 29 -1.07 5.90 28.57
C VAL A 29 -0.75 5.21 29.88
N ILE A 30 -1.13 3.95 29.98
CA ILE A 30 -0.78 3.05 31.09
C ILE A 30 0.23 2.06 30.54
N ASP A 31 1.46 2.09 31.04
CA ASP A 31 2.50 1.18 30.59
C ASP A 31 2.65 0.00 31.58
N GLN A 32 2.21 -1.18 31.15
CA GLN A 32 2.40 -2.46 31.85
C GLN A 32 3.31 -3.40 31.05
N SER A 33 4.08 -2.87 30.09
CA SER A 33 4.96 -3.66 29.24
C SER A 33 6.30 -4.02 29.88
N VAL A 34 6.41 -3.84 31.21
CA VAL A 34 7.64 -3.93 32.03
C VAL A 34 8.56 -5.05 31.54
N ARG A 35 9.72 -4.63 31.04
CA ARG A 35 10.87 -5.50 30.76
C ARG A 35 11.60 -5.79 32.07
N PRO A 36 12.29 -6.94 32.19
CA PRO A 36 13.10 -7.23 33.38
C PRO A 36 14.05 -6.06 33.69
N GLU A 37 14.16 -5.74 34.97
CA GLU A 37 15.01 -4.68 35.53
C GLU A 37 16.43 -4.81 34.95
N GLY A 38 16.86 -3.83 34.15
CA GLY A 38 18.18 -3.85 33.50
C GLY A 38 18.23 -3.24 32.10
N ALA A 39 17.10 -3.11 31.41
CA ALA A 39 17.03 -2.38 30.13
C ALA A 39 16.69 -0.90 30.35
N GLN A 40 17.56 -0.17 31.05
CA GLN A 40 17.45 1.28 31.13
C GLN A 40 17.78 1.92 29.77
N ASN A 41 16.96 2.90 29.38
CA ASN A 41 17.26 4.00 28.45
C ASN A 41 16.91 3.93 26.96
N GLU A 42 15.90 3.17 26.52
CA GLU A 42 15.25 3.48 25.22
C GLU A 42 13.73 3.29 25.25
N ALA A 43 13.04 4.37 25.61
CA ALA A 43 11.75 4.83 25.08
C ALA A 43 10.75 3.76 24.57
N SER A 44 10.34 2.82 25.41
CA SER A 44 9.21 1.93 25.07
C SER A 44 7.85 2.65 25.05
N SER A 45 7.78 3.89 25.55
CA SER A 45 6.55 4.68 25.70
C SER A 45 6.57 6.03 24.95
N SER A 46 7.17 6.10 23.75
CA SER A 46 7.06 7.29 22.88
C SER A 46 5.66 7.42 22.23
N VAL A 47 4.59 7.08 22.96
CA VAL A 47 3.22 7.29 22.51
C VAL A 47 2.94 8.79 22.61
N LYS A 48 2.84 9.45 21.46
CA LYS A 48 2.49 10.86 21.40
C LYS A 48 1.06 11.04 21.90
N LEU A 49 0.90 11.84 22.95
CA LEU A 49 -0.40 12.26 23.43
C LEU A 49 -0.99 13.29 22.46
N ALA A 50 -2.27 13.19 22.22
CA ALA A 50 -3.02 14.16 21.44
C ALA A 50 -3.17 15.46 22.23
N LYS A 51 -2.95 16.60 21.56
CA LYS A 51 -3.15 17.93 22.18
C LYS A 51 -4.63 18.26 22.37
N TYR A 52 -5.48 17.84 21.42
CA TYR A 52 -6.92 18.12 21.41
C TYR A 52 -7.70 16.88 20.96
N PRO A 53 -7.79 15.83 21.79
CA PRO A 53 -8.55 14.63 21.47
C PRO A 53 -10.05 14.94 21.44
N ARG A 54 -10.77 14.40 20.45
CA ARG A 54 -12.24 14.47 20.40
C ARG A 54 -12.87 13.59 21.47
N VAL A 55 -12.27 12.42 21.70
CA VAL A 55 -12.57 11.54 22.83
C VAL A 55 -11.25 11.19 23.49
N PRO A 56 -11.09 11.42 24.80
CA PRO A 56 -9.84 11.08 25.48
C PRO A 56 -9.73 9.56 25.61
N LEU A 57 -8.94 8.93 24.74
CA LEU A 57 -8.69 7.48 24.79
C LEU A 57 -7.58 7.17 25.79
N THR A 58 -7.77 6.09 26.54
CA THR A 58 -6.78 5.46 27.39
C THR A 58 -6.14 4.29 26.63
N VAL A 59 -4.82 4.30 26.52
CA VAL A 59 -4.04 3.24 25.90
C VAL A 59 -3.31 2.46 26.97
N LEU A 60 -3.55 1.15 27.02
CA LEU A 60 -2.81 0.22 27.86
C LEU A 60 -1.75 -0.48 27.00
N LEU A 61 -0.49 -0.33 27.36
CA LEU A 61 0.64 -1.01 26.73
C LEU A 61 0.95 -2.28 27.51
N VAL A 62 0.90 -3.42 26.83
CA VAL A 62 1.23 -4.73 27.42
C VAL A 62 2.33 -5.41 26.62
N LYS A 63 3.02 -6.37 27.25
CA LYS A 63 3.99 -7.22 26.54
C LYS A 63 3.32 -7.87 25.34
N ASN A 64 3.98 -7.83 24.19
CA ASN A 64 3.43 -8.44 22.99
C ASN A 64 3.44 -9.97 23.13
N PRO A 65 2.28 -10.66 23.03
CA PRO A 65 2.23 -12.11 23.21
C PRO A 65 3.02 -12.88 22.14
N ARG A 66 3.30 -12.24 21.00
CA ARG A 66 4.13 -12.80 19.92
C ARG A 66 5.63 -12.59 20.12
N GLY A 67 6.05 -12.02 21.25
CA GLY A 67 7.47 -11.77 21.56
C GLY A 67 8.09 -10.59 20.81
N TYR A 68 7.30 -9.77 20.10
CA TYR A 68 7.83 -8.59 19.43
C TYR A 68 8.41 -7.57 20.41
N ARG A 69 9.43 -6.83 19.96
CA ARG A 69 10.10 -5.75 20.73
C ARG A 69 9.11 -4.68 21.20
N LEU A 70 8.14 -4.34 20.35
CA LEU A 70 7.16 -3.28 20.59
C LEU A 70 5.96 -3.80 21.38
N PRO A 71 5.48 -3.04 22.39
CA PRO A 71 4.33 -3.45 23.18
C PRO A 71 3.05 -3.48 22.34
N MET A 72 2.14 -4.38 22.71
CA MET A 72 0.79 -4.41 22.16
C MET A 72 -0.04 -3.30 22.79
N ARG A 73 -0.82 -2.59 21.97
CA ARG A 73 -1.70 -1.49 22.40
C ARG A 73 -3.13 -2.00 22.58
N LEU A 74 -3.68 -1.76 23.76
CA LEU A 74 -5.05 -2.05 24.13
C LEU A 74 -5.81 -0.76 24.42
N TYR A 75 -7.10 -0.73 24.11
CA TYR A 75 -8.00 0.42 24.28
C TYR A 75 -9.28 -0.04 24.97
N LYS A 76 -9.92 0.83 25.75
CA LYS A 76 -11.22 0.52 26.37
C LYS A 76 -12.34 0.56 25.33
N THR A 77 -13.18 -0.47 25.31
CA THR A 77 -14.33 -0.55 24.39
C THR A 77 -15.29 0.63 24.52
N SER A 78 -15.59 1.05 25.75
CA SER A 78 -16.51 2.16 26.05
C SER A 78 -16.04 3.51 25.48
N GLU A 79 -14.73 3.73 25.40
CA GLU A 79 -14.15 4.95 24.83
C GLU A 79 -14.17 4.89 23.29
N LEU A 80 -13.92 3.71 22.71
CA LEU A 80 -13.98 3.47 21.27
C LEU A 80 -15.40 3.58 20.72
N GLU A 81 -16.39 3.11 21.46
CA GLU A 81 -17.81 3.24 21.10
C GLU A 81 -18.20 4.71 20.90
N LYS A 82 -17.82 5.57 21.86
CA LYS A 82 -18.05 7.02 21.78
C LYS A 82 -17.38 7.62 20.56
N LEU A 83 -16.11 7.28 20.32
CA LEU A 83 -15.37 7.79 19.16
C LEU A 83 -16.00 7.34 17.84
N SER A 84 -16.46 6.07 17.77
CA SER A 84 -17.14 5.53 16.59
C SER A 84 -18.48 6.20 16.33
N ALA A 85 -19.24 6.51 17.39
CA ALA A 85 -20.53 7.18 17.31
C ALA A 85 -20.36 8.62 16.78
N LEU A 86 -19.37 9.36 17.30
CA LEU A 86 -19.05 10.70 16.81
C LEU A 86 -18.64 10.69 15.34
N LYS A 87 -17.78 9.75 14.93
CA LYS A 87 -17.35 9.63 13.54
C LYS A 87 -18.51 9.31 12.59
N LYS A 88 -19.44 8.45 13.01
CA LYS A 88 -20.66 8.15 12.25
C LYS A 88 -21.60 9.36 12.15
N ALA A 89 -21.66 10.20 13.17
CA ALA A 89 -22.46 11.42 13.15
C ALA A 89 -21.89 12.52 12.23
N GLU A 90 -20.56 12.63 12.14
CA GLU A 90 -19.90 13.59 11.25
C GLU A 90 -19.88 13.17 9.78
N THR A 91 -20.04 11.87 9.50
CA THR A 91 -20.10 11.39 8.12
C THR A 91 -21.57 11.44 7.68
N PRO A 92 -21.99 12.37 6.80
CA PRO A 92 -23.35 12.32 6.26
C PRO A 92 -23.58 10.94 5.63
N PRO A 93 -24.81 10.39 5.73
CA PRO A 93 -25.10 9.07 5.19
C PRO A 93 -24.63 9.02 3.73
N PRO A 94 -23.87 7.99 3.34
CA PRO A 94 -23.42 7.88 1.97
C PRO A 94 -24.65 7.82 1.08
N ASN A 95 -24.81 8.82 0.22
CA ASN A 95 -25.80 8.78 -0.85
C ASN A 95 -25.58 7.46 -1.60
N PRO A 96 -26.56 6.53 -1.63
CA PRO A 96 -26.33 5.18 -2.10
C PRO A 96 -26.36 5.16 -3.63
N GLN A 97 -25.39 5.77 -4.29
CA GLN A 97 -25.17 5.62 -5.72
C GLN A 97 -23.77 6.07 -6.13
N LYS A 98 -22.82 5.14 -6.04
CA LYS A 98 -21.86 4.91 -7.12
C LYS A 98 -21.26 3.52 -6.89
N LYS A 99 -21.81 2.54 -7.62
CA LYS A 99 -21.10 1.30 -7.92
C LYS A 99 -19.72 1.71 -8.41
N VAL A 100 -18.69 1.49 -7.59
CA VAL A 100 -17.31 1.60 -8.03
C VAL A 100 -17.10 0.43 -8.98
N LEU A 101 -17.39 0.67 -10.27
CA LEU A 101 -16.89 -0.17 -11.33
C LEU A 101 -15.36 -0.10 -11.19
N LYS A 102 -14.75 -1.19 -10.73
CA LYS A 102 -13.30 -1.31 -10.65
C LYS A 102 -12.76 -1.02 -12.06
N LYS A 103 -12.22 0.18 -12.29
CA LYS A 103 -11.35 0.42 -13.45
C LYS A 103 -10.15 -0.50 -13.25
N ALA A 104 -10.05 -1.55 -14.06
CA ALA A 104 -8.86 -2.37 -14.14
C ALA A 104 -7.65 -1.43 -14.32
N ALA A 105 -6.64 -1.59 -13.47
CA ALA A 105 -5.41 -0.83 -13.58
C ALA A 105 -4.85 -1.03 -15.00
N PRO A 106 -4.46 0.03 -15.74
CA PRO A 106 -3.71 -0.16 -16.95
C PRO A 106 -2.39 -0.84 -16.56
N ASN A 107 -2.27 -2.09 -17.01
CA ASN A 107 -1.06 -2.88 -16.88
C ASN A 107 0.05 -2.09 -17.58
N ARG A 108 0.90 -1.38 -16.81
CA ARG A 108 2.10 -0.71 -17.31
C ARG A 108 3.08 -1.81 -17.75
N LYS A 109 2.85 -2.36 -18.94
CA LYS A 109 3.91 -3.05 -19.67
C LYS A 109 4.96 -2.00 -19.99
N ARG A 110 6.13 -2.17 -19.40
CA ARG A 110 7.36 -1.45 -19.73
C ARG A 110 7.60 -1.57 -21.23
N THR A 111 7.22 -0.56 -22.01
CA THR A 111 7.60 -0.43 -23.42
C THR A 111 9.10 -0.17 -23.45
N LYS A 112 9.87 -1.20 -23.81
CA LYS A 112 11.23 -1.00 -24.29
C LYS A 112 11.15 -0.19 -25.60
N PRO A 113 12.09 0.72 -25.87
CA PRO A 113 12.14 1.36 -27.19
C PRO A 113 12.32 0.28 -28.24
N VAL A 114 11.42 0.23 -29.21
CA VAL A 114 11.54 -0.60 -30.41
C VAL A 114 12.56 0.11 -31.28
N THR A 115 13.81 -0.36 -31.27
CA THR A 115 14.76 -0.05 -32.33
C THR A 115 14.18 -0.58 -33.66
N PRO A 116 14.28 0.18 -34.77
CA PRO A 116 13.94 -0.34 -36.09
C PRO A 116 14.71 -1.64 -36.30
N ARG A 117 14.00 -2.74 -36.55
CA ARG A 117 14.64 -4.00 -36.89
C ARG A 117 14.96 -3.95 -38.37
N ASP A 118 16.24 -4.10 -38.70
CA ASP A 118 16.68 -4.42 -40.05
C ASP A 118 15.86 -5.61 -40.59
N PRO A 119 15.55 -5.63 -41.90
CA PRO A 119 14.77 -6.70 -42.47
C PRO A 119 15.45 -8.06 -42.18
N PRO A 120 14.67 -9.10 -41.85
CA PRO A 120 15.18 -10.40 -41.36
C PRO A 120 16.12 -11.10 -42.34
N CYS A 121 16.12 -10.67 -43.60
CA CYS A 121 16.97 -11.18 -44.66
C CYS A 121 18.45 -10.81 -44.46
N LEU A 122 18.75 -9.59 -43.99
CA LEU A 122 20.12 -9.10 -43.76
C LEU A 122 20.76 -9.72 -42.51
N THR A 123 19.96 -10.06 -41.51
CA THR A 123 20.42 -10.62 -40.24
C THR A 123 20.70 -12.12 -40.28
N ASN A 124 20.10 -12.85 -41.22
CA ASN A 124 20.28 -14.30 -41.38
C ASN A 124 21.36 -14.67 -42.44
N GLY A 125 22.08 -13.69 -42.99
CA GLY A 125 23.13 -13.95 -43.98
C GLY A 125 22.61 -14.48 -45.31
N HIS A 126 21.37 -14.16 -45.70
CA HIS A 126 20.83 -14.58 -46.99
C HIS A 126 21.51 -13.81 -48.13
N ASN A 127 21.77 -14.49 -49.26
CA ASN A 127 22.30 -13.84 -50.45
C ASN A 127 21.24 -12.96 -51.12
N ILE A 128 21.54 -11.67 -51.24
CA ILE A 128 20.71 -10.67 -51.90
C ILE A 128 21.31 -10.43 -53.28
N VAL A 129 20.48 -10.54 -54.32
CA VAL A 129 20.89 -10.28 -55.70
C VAL A 129 20.17 -9.02 -56.17
N SER A 130 20.91 -8.14 -56.85
CA SER A 130 20.35 -6.91 -57.43
C SER A 130 19.97 -7.18 -58.88
N ASP A 131 18.73 -6.87 -59.25
CA ASP A 131 18.30 -6.88 -60.65
C ASP A 131 18.71 -5.58 -61.35
N GLN A 132 18.82 -5.62 -62.68
CA GLN A 132 19.23 -4.48 -63.53
C GLN A 132 18.35 -3.22 -63.39
N ASN A 133 17.19 -3.33 -62.73
CA ASN A 133 16.27 -2.23 -62.42
C ASN A 133 16.45 -1.62 -61.01
N GLY A 134 17.55 -1.91 -60.32
CA GLY A 134 17.86 -1.32 -59.00
C GLY A 134 17.04 -1.90 -57.84
N LYS A 135 16.30 -2.99 -58.06
CA LYS A 135 15.56 -3.70 -57.01
C LYS A 135 16.43 -4.83 -56.46
N GLN A 136 16.52 -4.90 -55.14
CA GLN A 136 17.22 -5.98 -54.46
C GLN A 136 16.21 -7.00 -53.97
N SER A 137 16.44 -8.28 -54.27
CA SER A 137 15.55 -9.36 -53.82
C SER A 137 16.35 -10.48 -53.16
N CYS A 138 15.74 -11.08 -52.13
CA CYS A 138 16.34 -12.22 -51.45
C CYS A 138 16.11 -13.49 -52.25
N THR A 139 17.19 -14.15 -52.68
CA THR A 139 17.11 -15.41 -53.45
C THR A 139 16.53 -16.59 -52.67
N VAL A 140 16.54 -16.54 -51.33
CA VAL A 140 16.07 -17.64 -50.47
C VAL A 140 14.57 -17.56 -50.19
N CYS A 141 14.03 -16.36 -49.97
CA CYS A 141 12.62 -16.17 -49.59
C CYS A 141 11.80 -15.32 -50.57
N GLY A 142 12.40 -14.84 -51.66
CA GLY A 142 11.74 -14.03 -52.68
C GLY A 142 11.28 -12.65 -52.22
N SER A 143 11.68 -12.22 -51.02
CA SER A 143 11.28 -10.93 -50.46
C SER A 143 12.06 -9.81 -51.13
N ASN A 144 11.35 -8.77 -51.59
CA ASN A 144 11.95 -7.54 -52.09
C ASN A 144 12.44 -6.71 -50.90
N ILE A 145 13.67 -6.23 -50.99
CA ILE A 145 14.30 -5.40 -49.98
C ILE A 145 14.50 -4.04 -50.63
N GLU A 146 13.69 -3.06 -50.23
CA GLU A 146 13.92 -1.66 -50.55
C GLU A 146 14.76 -1.09 -49.41
N ILE A 147 16.04 -0.86 -49.66
CA ILE A 147 16.88 -0.10 -48.74
C ILE A 147 16.77 1.34 -49.23
N GLU A 148 16.05 2.20 -48.50
CA GLU A 148 16.13 3.64 -48.71
C GLU A 148 17.56 4.08 -48.39
N GLU A 149 18.29 4.55 -49.40
CA GLU A 149 19.57 5.22 -49.20
C GLU A 149 19.34 6.47 -48.33
N ILE A 150 20.12 6.61 -47.26
CA ILE A 150 20.17 7.82 -46.42
C ILE A 150 21.13 8.82 -47.06
#